data_AF-A0A547NWX0-F1
#
_entry.id   AF-A0A547NWX0-F1
#
_cell.length_a   1.000
_cell.length_b   1.000
_cell.length_c   1.000
_cell.angle_alpha   90.00
_cell.angle_beta   90.00
_cell.angle_gamma   90.00
#
_symmetry.space_group_name_H-M   'P 1'
#
loop_
_entity.id
_entity.type
_entity.pdbx_description
1 polymer ?
#
loop_
_entity_poly.entity_id
_entity_poly.type
_entity_poly.pdbx_seq_one_letter_code
_entity_poly.pdbx_strand_id
1 'polypeptide(L)'
;MHDVAQNRTPGDRDDLCPGLILRVSEQGAKSFSVIYRVLGEGGITDTGRPLTGKQHRITLGRWPVVSLGDARERARSILAKSGAGADPRAELASSVRERGANTFSAVLERHIRQDAARTISSWPNVERVLRLHVVPHLGDTPIADIRLTYSNWPSIS
;
A
#
# COMPACT_ATOMS: atom_id res chain seq x y z
N MET A 1 28.45 -25.73 -8.14
CA MET A 1 27.21 -25.29 -7.45
C MET A 1 27.60 -24.19 -6.48
N HIS A 2 27.45 -22.93 -6.87
CA HIS A 2 27.83 -21.79 -6.03
C HIS A 2 26.65 -21.44 -5.11
N ASP A 3 26.84 -21.66 -3.81
CA ASP A 3 25.93 -21.21 -2.76
C ASP A 3 26.16 -19.71 -2.52
N VAL A 4 25.18 -18.89 -2.91
CA VAL A 4 25.21 -17.44 -2.76
C VAL A 4 24.89 -17.12 -1.30
N ALA A 5 25.94 -17.03 -0.50
CA ALA A 5 25.89 -16.53 0.87
C ALA A 5 25.18 -15.18 0.90
N GLN A 6 24.01 -15.13 1.54
CA GLN A 6 23.27 -13.91 1.77
C GLN A 6 24.11 -12.95 2.60
N ASN A 7 24.71 -11.96 1.95
CA ASN A 7 25.45 -10.87 2.57
C ASN A 7 24.48 -10.01 3.39
N ARG A 8 24.28 -10.37 4.67
CA ARG A 8 23.46 -9.63 5.63
C ARG A 8 24.32 -8.56 6.27
N THR A 9 24.46 -7.41 5.62
CA THR A 9 25.04 -6.22 6.26
C THR A 9 24.19 -5.85 7.48
N PRO A 10 24.77 -5.74 8.70
CA PRO A 10 24.06 -5.22 9.85
C PRO A 10 23.65 -3.78 9.53
N GLY A 11 22.34 -3.50 9.52
CA GLY A 11 21.87 -2.12 9.31
C GLY A 11 22.15 -1.31 10.56
N ASP A 12 22.84 -0.18 10.39
CA ASP A 12 23.08 0.77 11.48
C ASP A 12 21.73 1.22 12.06
N ARG A 13 21.59 1.05 13.39
CA ARG A 13 20.40 1.45 14.16
C ARG A 13 20.49 2.94 14.50
N ASP A 14 19.38 3.65 14.35
CA ASP A 14 19.29 5.07 14.73
C ASP A 14 18.91 5.19 16.22
N ASP A 15 19.79 5.77 17.04
CA ASP A 15 19.58 5.93 18.49
C ASP A 15 18.42 6.88 18.80
N LEU A 16 18.13 7.82 17.91
CA LEU A 16 17.02 8.78 18.04
C LEU A 16 15.66 8.16 17.68
N CYS A 17 15.63 7.00 17.03
CA CYS A 17 14.41 6.30 16.67
C CYS A 17 14.64 4.79 16.77
N PRO A 18 14.62 4.21 17.98
CA PRO A 18 14.91 2.79 18.19
C PRO A 18 13.97 1.92 17.36
N GLY A 19 14.52 1.28 16.33
CA GLY A 19 13.78 0.48 15.36
C GLY A 19 13.94 0.94 13.91
N LEU A 20 14.32 2.20 13.67
CA LEU A 20 14.70 2.67 12.33
C LEU A 20 16.08 2.10 11.96
N ILE A 21 16.18 1.56 10.75
CA ILE A 21 17.40 1.02 10.18
C ILE A 21 17.63 1.59 8.77
N LEU A 22 18.89 1.88 8.45
CA LEU A 22 19.32 2.13 7.09
C LEU A 22 19.88 0.85 6.49
N ARG A 23 19.35 0.47 5.32
CA ARG A 23 19.86 -0.65 4.53
C ARG A 23 20.59 -0.12 3.31
N VAL A 24 21.78 -0.63 3.07
CA VAL A 24 22.59 -0.32 1.88
C VAL A 24 22.75 -1.61 1.10
N SER A 25 22.32 -1.63 -0.16
CA SER A 25 22.59 -2.77 -1.05
C SER A 25 24.05 -2.77 -1.48
N GLU A 26 24.52 -3.90 -2.01
CA GLU A 26 25.86 -4.03 -2.59
C GLU A 26 26.13 -3.00 -3.69
N GLN A 27 25.09 -2.64 -4.45
CA GLN A 27 25.12 -1.60 -5.50
C GLN A 27 24.97 -0.17 -4.94
N GLY A 28 25.00 0.02 -3.61
CA GLY A 28 24.92 1.33 -2.96
C GLY A 28 23.52 1.91 -2.84
N ALA A 29 22.46 1.18 -3.21
CA ALA A 29 21.09 1.66 -3.05
C ALA A 29 20.72 1.69 -1.56
N LYS A 30 20.29 2.86 -1.09
CA LYS A 30 19.96 3.10 0.32
C LYS A 30 18.45 3.11 0.54
N SER A 31 17.95 2.32 1.49
CA SER A 31 16.54 2.33 1.88
C SER A 31 16.36 2.33 3.38
N PHE A 32 15.36 3.07 3.84
CA PHE A 32 14.97 3.09 5.24
C PHE A 32 13.96 1.99 5.51
N SER A 33 14.10 1.32 6.64
CA SER A 33 13.08 0.39 7.14
C SER A 33 12.89 0.60 8.63
N VAL A 34 11.70 0.30 9.14
CA VAL A 34 11.42 0.26 10.57
C VAL A 34 11.14 -1.16 11.00
N ILE A 35 11.75 -1.57 12.10
CA ILE A 35 11.47 -2.80 12.82
C ILE A 35 10.56 -2.47 13.99
N TYR A 36 9.46 -3.19 14.13
CA TYR A 36 8.48 -2.98 15.18
C TYR A 36 7.87 -4.31 15.65
N ARG A 37 7.11 -4.26 16.75
CA ARG A 37 6.27 -5.36 17.22
C ARG A 37 4.91 -4.79 17.60
N VAL A 38 3.85 -5.58 17.41
CA VAL A 38 2.48 -5.15 17.73
C VAL A 38 2.11 -5.65 19.13
N LEU A 39 1.63 -4.75 19.98
CA LEU A 39 1.14 -5.12 21.30
C LEU A 39 -0.16 -5.92 21.18
N GLY A 40 -0.27 -7.05 21.89
CA GLY A 40 -1.45 -7.91 21.88
C GLY A 40 -1.51 -8.93 20.74
N GLU A 41 -0.67 -8.80 19.71
CA GLU A 41 -0.59 -9.81 18.63
C GLU A 41 -0.12 -11.19 19.18
N GLY A 42 0.69 -11.19 20.25
CA GLY A 42 1.17 -12.42 20.89
C GLY A 42 0.13 -13.13 21.77
N GLY A 43 -1.11 -12.64 21.80
CA GLY A 43 -2.16 -13.12 22.70
C GLY A 43 -2.19 -12.38 24.04
N ILE A 44 -2.92 -12.96 24.98
CA ILE A 44 -3.14 -12.41 26.33
C ILE A 44 -2.65 -13.47 27.33
N THR A 45 -1.88 -13.04 28.34
CA THR A 45 -1.48 -13.94 29.44
C THR A 45 -2.69 -14.34 30.28
N ASP A 46 -2.57 -15.40 31.07
CA ASP A 46 -3.60 -15.81 32.04
C ASP A 46 -3.99 -14.67 33.03
N THR A 47 -3.09 -13.71 33.23
CA THR A 47 -3.29 -12.51 34.06
C THR A 47 -3.91 -11.32 33.32
N GLY A 48 -4.32 -11.49 32.06
CA GLY A 48 -4.97 -10.44 31.25
C GLY A 48 -4.00 -9.44 30.61
N ARG A 49 -2.68 -9.66 30.67
CA ARG A 49 -1.69 -8.73 30.10
C ARG A 49 -1.49 -9.02 28.61
N PRO A 50 -1.54 -8.01 27.73
CA PRO A 50 -1.27 -8.22 26.31
C PRO A 50 0.20 -8.57 26.08
N LEU A 51 0.44 -9.64 25.34
CA LEU A 51 1.78 -10.06 24.94
C LEU A 51 2.18 -9.39 23.64
N THR A 52 3.43 -8.98 23.57
CA THR A 52 4.02 -8.43 22.35
C THR A 52 4.16 -9.54 21.31
N GLY A 53 3.74 -9.25 20.08
CA GLY A 53 3.83 -10.19 18.96
C GLY A 53 5.24 -10.37 18.39
N LYS A 54 5.27 -11.04 17.24
CA LYS A 54 6.49 -11.28 16.48
C LYS A 54 7.08 -9.97 15.95
N GLN A 55 8.37 -10.00 15.63
CA GLN A 55 9.04 -8.85 15.03
C GLN A 55 8.65 -8.70 13.56
N HIS A 56 8.24 -7.49 13.19
CA HIS A 56 7.89 -7.09 11.83
C HIS A 56 8.86 -6.05 11.27
N ARG A 57 8.88 -5.91 9.94
CA ARG A 57 9.66 -4.90 9.23
C ARG A 57 8.85 -4.32 8.08
N ILE A 58 8.86 -3.00 7.94
CA ILE A 58 8.30 -2.27 6.80
C ILE A 58 9.38 -1.37 6.19
N THR A 59 9.44 -1.31 4.86
CA THR A 59 10.28 -0.36 4.12
C THR A 59 9.58 1.00 4.05
N LEU A 60 10.25 2.06 4.49
CA LEU A 60 9.71 3.42 4.53
C LEU A 60 9.97 4.21 3.24
N GLY A 61 10.94 3.77 2.45
CA GLY A 61 11.29 4.32 1.15
C GLY A 61 12.79 4.30 0.87
N ARG A 62 13.16 4.75 -0.33
CA ARG A 62 14.54 4.83 -0.80
C ARG A 62 15.09 6.25 -0.59
N TRP A 63 16.34 6.37 -0.19
CA TRP A 63 17.07 7.64 -0.25
C TRP A 63 17.47 7.94 -1.71
N PRO A 64 17.38 9.19 -2.21
CA PRO A 64 17.03 10.42 -1.49
C PRO A 64 15.54 10.81 -1.54
N VAL A 65 14.68 9.99 -2.17
CA VAL A 65 13.23 10.27 -2.29
C VAL A 65 12.57 10.45 -0.92
N VAL A 66 13.02 9.69 0.08
CA VAL A 66 12.67 9.86 1.48
C VAL A 66 13.90 10.37 2.21
N SER A 67 13.77 11.53 2.87
CA SER A 67 14.85 12.08 3.68
C SER A 67 14.98 11.32 5.01
N LEU A 68 16.11 11.48 5.71
CA LEU A 68 16.26 10.89 7.05
C LEU A 68 15.25 11.45 8.05
N GLY A 69 14.91 12.74 7.95
CA GLY A 69 13.89 13.38 8.77
C GLY A 69 12.52 12.74 8.58
N ASP A 70 12.10 12.60 7.32
CA ASP A 70 10.83 11.95 6.98
C ASP A 70 10.81 10.48 7.39
N ALA A 71 11.94 9.78 7.22
CA ALA A 71 12.07 8.39 7.65
C ALA A 71 11.88 8.24 9.17
N ARG A 72 12.47 9.15 9.96
CA ARG A 72 12.28 9.17 11.43
C ARG A 72 10.84 9.46 11.82
N GLU A 73 10.19 10.40 11.16
CA GLU A 73 8.79 10.73 11.43
C GLU A 73 7.86 9.54 11.12
N ARG A 74 8.02 8.93 9.94
CA ARG A 74 7.26 7.73 9.55
C ARG A 74 7.52 6.57 10.51
N ALA A 75 8.77 6.36 10.94
CA ALA A 75 9.13 5.32 11.89
C ALA A 75 8.47 5.54 13.26
N ARG A 76 8.51 6.77 13.80
CA ARG A 76 7.84 7.13 15.06
C ARG A 76 6.34 6.88 15.00
N SER A 77 5.69 7.26 13.91
CA SER A 77 4.25 7.02 13.70
C SER A 77 3.92 5.52 13.72
N ILE A 78 4.70 4.71 13.00
CA ILE A 78 4.54 3.24 13.00
C ILE A 78 4.74 2.65 14.39
N LEU A 79 5.82 3.03 15.09
CA LEU A 79 6.11 2.53 16.43
C LEU A 79 5.00 2.89 17.44
N ALA A 80 4.48 4.12 17.37
CA ALA A 80 3.38 4.56 18.22
C ALA A 80 2.10 3.74 17.97
N LYS A 81 1.71 3.56 16.70
CA LYS A 81 0.54 2.75 16.32
C LYS A 81 0.67 1.30 16.80
N SER A 82 1.83 0.69 16.57
CA SER A 82 2.06 -0.70 16.96
C SER A 82 2.15 -0.89 18.48
N GLY A 83 2.64 0.11 19.21
CA GLY A 83 2.56 0.16 20.66
C GLY A 83 1.12 0.22 21.19
N ALA A 84 0.21 0.84 20.44
CA ALA A 84 -1.22 0.85 20.72
C ALA A 84 -1.97 -0.41 20.24
N GLY A 85 -1.25 -1.39 19.66
CA GLY A 85 -1.82 -2.64 19.15
C GLY A 85 -2.37 -2.58 17.72
N ALA A 86 -2.20 -1.46 17.01
CA ALA A 86 -2.57 -1.36 15.60
C ALA A 86 -1.42 -1.82 14.70
N ASP A 87 -1.69 -2.76 13.77
CA ASP A 87 -0.70 -3.22 12.78
C ASP A 87 -0.75 -2.37 11.49
N PRO A 88 0.29 -1.58 11.18
CA PRO A 88 0.35 -0.79 9.95
C PRO A 88 0.32 -1.64 8.67
N ARG A 89 0.66 -2.93 8.73
CA ARG A 89 0.54 -3.83 7.57
C ARG A 89 -0.91 -4.11 7.22
N ALA A 90 -1.78 -4.21 8.22
CA ALA A 90 -3.21 -4.41 8.01
C ALA A 90 -3.81 -3.19 7.32
N GLU A 91 -3.44 -1.98 7.75
CA GLU A 91 -3.84 -0.71 7.11
C GLU A 91 -3.32 -0.61 5.66
N LEU A 92 -2.06 -0.97 5.42
CA LEU A 92 -1.51 -0.94 4.07
C LEU A 92 -2.22 -1.97 3.17
N ALA A 93 -2.43 -3.19 3.67
CA ALA A 93 -3.11 -4.23 2.93
C ALA A 93 -4.59 -3.89 2.67
N SER A 94 -5.30 -3.27 3.63
CA SER A 94 -6.67 -2.80 3.41
C SER A 94 -6.68 -1.71 2.35
N SER A 95 -5.81 -0.69 2.44
CA SER A 95 -5.77 0.38 1.44
C SER A 95 -5.45 -0.11 0.02
N VAL A 96 -4.56 -1.10 -0.13
CA VAL A 96 -4.26 -1.71 -1.43
C VAL A 96 -5.46 -2.50 -1.94
N ARG A 97 -6.10 -3.30 -1.07
CA ARG A 97 -7.31 -4.05 -1.43
C ARG A 97 -8.47 -3.13 -1.79
N GLU A 98 -8.70 -2.06 -1.05
CA GLU A 98 -9.75 -1.08 -1.30
C GLU A 98 -9.53 -0.36 -2.62
N ARG A 99 -8.29 0.07 -2.91
CA ARG A 99 -7.96 0.67 -4.22
C ARG A 99 -8.14 -0.32 -5.36
N GLY A 100 -7.71 -1.58 -5.19
CA GLY A 100 -7.90 -2.63 -6.19
C GLY A 100 -9.37 -3.01 -6.40
N ALA A 101 -10.18 -3.01 -5.34
CA ALA A 101 -11.61 -3.29 -5.40
C ALA A 101 -12.42 -2.12 -6.00
N ASN A 102 -11.86 -0.91 -6.01
CA ASN A 102 -12.48 0.29 -6.54
C ASN A 102 -11.86 0.77 -7.86
N THR A 103 -11.21 -0.11 -8.62
CA THR A 103 -10.77 0.22 -9.99
C THR A 103 -11.94 0.30 -10.95
N PHE A 104 -11.75 0.96 -12.10
CA PHE A 104 -12.78 1.05 -13.13
C PHE A 104 -13.28 -0.34 -13.55
N SER A 105 -12.37 -1.30 -13.79
CA SER A 105 -12.75 -2.66 -14.15
C SER A 105 -13.55 -3.35 -13.05
N ALA A 106 -13.11 -3.27 -11.79
CA ALA A 106 -13.78 -3.92 -10.66
C ALA A 106 -15.20 -3.37 -10.45
N VAL A 107 -15.38 -2.06 -10.59
CA VAL A 107 -16.68 -1.41 -10.45
C VAL A 107 -17.58 -1.66 -11.66
N LEU A 108 -17.03 -1.69 -12.87
CA LEU A 108 -17.78 -2.05 -14.08
C LEU A 108 -18.38 -3.46 -13.95
N GLU A 109 -17.58 -4.44 -13.52
CA GLU A 109 -18.06 -5.80 -13.30
C GLU A 109 -19.15 -5.87 -12.22
N ARG A 110 -18.96 -5.13 -11.11
CA ARG A 110 -19.96 -5.04 -10.05
C ARG A 110 -21.27 -4.44 -10.56
N HIS A 111 -21.21 -3.34 -11.31
CA HIS A 111 -22.38 -2.66 -11.86
C HIS A 111 -23.15 -3.54 -12.86
N ILE A 112 -22.43 -4.27 -13.71
CA ILE A 112 -23.05 -5.22 -14.65
C ILE A 112 -23.82 -6.30 -13.88
N ARG A 113 -23.17 -6.90 -12.87
CA ARG A 113 -23.75 -7.99 -12.08
C ARG A 113 -24.96 -7.55 -11.24
N GLN A 114 -24.92 -6.33 -10.69
CA GLN A 114 -25.92 -5.86 -9.73
C GLN A 114 -27.09 -5.14 -10.40
N ASP A 115 -26.82 -4.31 -11.42
CA ASP A 115 -27.79 -3.32 -11.92
C ASP A 115 -28.08 -3.50 -13.43
N ALA A 116 -27.03 -3.47 -14.26
CA ALA A 116 -27.18 -3.32 -15.70
C ALA A 116 -27.82 -4.55 -16.35
N ALA A 117 -27.42 -5.75 -15.93
CA ALA A 117 -27.97 -7.01 -16.43
C ALA A 117 -29.47 -7.18 -16.17
N ARG A 118 -29.99 -6.50 -15.14
CA ARG A 118 -31.41 -6.59 -14.73
C ARG A 118 -32.29 -5.49 -15.33
N THR A 119 -31.70 -4.37 -15.73
CA THR A 119 -32.46 -3.13 -15.99
C THR A 119 -32.29 -2.60 -17.42
N ILE A 120 -31.18 -2.89 -18.09
CA ILE A 120 -30.83 -2.21 -19.36
C ILE A 120 -30.64 -3.24 -20.47
N SER A 121 -31.58 -3.41 -21.39
CA SER A 121 -31.45 -4.43 -22.46
C SER A 121 -30.19 -4.30 -23.33
N SER A 122 -29.64 -3.09 -23.48
CA SER A 122 -28.42 -2.79 -24.25
C SER A 122 -27.11 -2.95 -23.47
N TRP A 123 -27.17 -3.39 -22.20
CA TRP A 123 -25.99 -3.54 -21.34
C TRP A 123 -24.84 -4.36 -21.95
N PRO A 124 -25.07 -5.44 -22.76
CA PRO A 124 -23.95 -6.21 -23.32
C PRO A 124 -23.13 -5.41 -24.33
N ASN A 125 -23.79 -4.54 -25.11
CA ASN A 125 -23.10 -3.66 -26.05
C ASN A 125 -22.33 -2.56 -25.32
N VAL A 126 -22.90 -2.00 -24.26
CA VAL A 126 -22.22 -1.01 -23.41
C VAL A 126 -20.99 -1.64 -22.77
N GLU A 127 -21.10 -2.83 -22.19
CA GLU A 127 -19.96 -3.58 -21.64
C GLU A 127 -18.88 -3.78 -22.71
N ARG A 128 -19.24 -4.27 -23.90
CA ARG A 128 -18.28 -4.52 -24.98
C ARG A 128 -17.50 -3.27 -25.36
N VAL A 129 -18.19 -2.13 -25.52
CA VAL A 129 -17.56 -0.85 -25.86
C VAL A 129 -16.62 -0.40 -24.75
N LEU A 130 -17.05 -0.47 -23.48
CA LEU A 130 -16.23 -0.09 -22.33
C LEU A 130 -15.00 -1.01 -22.18
N ARG A 131 -15.16 -2.31 -22.41
CA ARG A 131 -14.03 -3.27 -22.38
C ARG A 131 -13.03 -3.05 -23.51
N LEU A 132 -13.50 -2.66 -24.69
CA LEU A 132 -12.63 -2.45 -25.84
C LEU A 132 -11.88 -1.10 -25.77
N HIS A 133 -12.55 -0.05 -25.29
CA HIS A 133 -12.04 1.32 -25.42
C HIS A 133 -11.68 2.00 -24.10
N VAL A 134 -12.20 1.54 -22.96
CA VAL A 134 -12.00 2.24 -21.67
C VAL A 134 -11.14 1.41 -20.73
N VAL A 135 -11.41 0.11 -20.61
CA VAL A 135 -10.64 -0.82 -19.75
C VAL A 135 -9.13 -0.84 -20.09
N PRO A 136 -8.68 -0.82 -21.36
CA PRO A 136 -7.24 -0.82 -21.66
C PRO A 136 -6.49 0.42 -21.13
N HIS A 137 -7.20 1.52 -20.90
CA HIS A 137 -6.59 2.78 -20.46
C HIS A 137 -6.83 3.06 -18.98
N LEU A 138 -8.01 2.71 -18.45
CA LEU A 138 -8.44 3.08 -17.09
C LEU A 138 -8.73 1.87 -16.19
N GLY A 139 -8.59 0.65 -16.69
CA GLY A 139 -9.05 -0.56 -16.01
C GLY A 139 -8.48 -0.76 -14.60
N ASP A 140 -7.20 -0.49 -14.41
CA ASP A 140 -6.49 -0.58 -13.12
C ASP A 140 -6.50 0.73 -12.33
N THR A 141 -7.11 1.78 -12.87
CA THR A 141 -7.17 3.09 -12.21
C THR A 141 -8.29 3.08 -11.17
N PRO A 142 -8.00 3.38 -9.88
CA PRO A 142 -9.03 3.61 -8.88
C PRO A 142 -10.00 4.69 -9.36
N ILE A 143 -11.31 4.48 -9.22
CA ILE A 143 -12.32 5.45 -9.69
C ILE A 143 -12.14 6.83 -9.06
N ALA A 144 -11.71 6.89 -7.81
CA ALA A 144 -11.43 8.15 -7.10
C ALA A 144 -10.31 8.99 -7.78
N ASP A 145 -9.44 8.35 -8.56
CA ASP A 145 -8.31 8.98 -9.23
C ASP A 145 -8.62 9.33 -10.70
N ILE A 146 -9.78 8.92 -11.24
CA ILE A 146 -10.19 9.25 -12.60
C ILE A 146 -10.59 10.74 -12.64
N ARG A 147 -9.74 11.56 -13.26
CA ARG A 147 -9.99 12.97 -13.47
C ARG A 147 -10.59 13.22 -14.85
N LEU A 148 -11.67 14.01 -14.89
CA LEU A 148 -12.15 14.61 -16.13
C LEU A 148 -11.16 15.66 -16.58
N THR A 149 -10.26 15.29 -17.50
CA THR A 149 -9.46 16.28 -18.22
C THR A 149 -10.39 17.00 -19.18
N TYR A 150 -10.97 18.12 -18.75
CA TYR A 150 -11.62 19.05 -19.66
C TYR A 150 -10.54 19.67 -20.55
N SER A 151 -10.25 18.99 -21.68
CA SER A 151 -9.44 19.59 -22.73
C SER A 151 -10.26 20.70 -23.35
N ASN A 152 -9.81 21.93 -23.07
CA ASN A 152 -10.27 23.22 -23.58
C ASN A 152 -10.95 23.12 -24.95
N TRP A 153 -12.28 23.14 -24.97
CA TRP A 153 -13.04 23.26 -26.21
C TRP A 153 -12.92 24.71 -26.68
N PRO A 154 -12.49 24.99 -27.92
CA PRO A 154 -12.43 26.36 -28.40
C PRO A 154 -13.85 26.91 -28.41
N SER A 155 -14.08 27.95 -27.60
CA SER A 155 -15.31 28.74 -27.69
C SER A 155 -15.31 29.39 -29.05
N ILE A 156 -16.15 28.86 -29.95
CA ILE A 156 -16.43 29.46 -31.24
C ILE A 156 -17.16 30.78 -30.93
N SER A 157 -16.43 31.88 -31.07
CA SER A 157 -16.97 33.25 -31.09
C SER A 157 -17.24 33.65 -32.53
#